data_AF-A0A920G8D8-F1
#
_entry.id   AF-A0A920G8D8-F1
#
_cell.length_a   1.000
_cell.length_b   1.000
_cell.length_c   1.000
_cell.angle_alpha   90.00
_cell.angle_beta   90.00
_cell.angle_gamma   90.00
#
_symmetry.space_group_name_H-M   'P 1'
#
loop_
_entity.id
_entity.type
_entity.pdbx_description
1 polymer ?
#
loop_
_entity_poly.entity_id
_entity_poly.type
_entity_poly.pdbx_seq_one_letter_code
_entity_poly.pdbx_strand_id
1 'polypeptide(L)'
;MSNSHHAGACSTARCSLAKPVRCDAVQPLRGLWLVIVMSLVSCGEAETNIKPDADADAPISAEQARLEDFFAATWEEDLARFPASASYLGVKDQQDQWNDVSESFQLESLEITRQRLAFMDTIDTTQLSPDRTLSYRLYRLDLERTLAGAAFRHHRYVIHQYRGPHTSPISLLVNVHTIDSERTPLTTLLD
;
A
#
# COMPACT_ATOMS: atom_id res chain seq x y z
N MET A 1 41.91 -19.03 -45.97
CA MET A 1 41.38 -17.68 -46.29
C MET A 1 42.05 -16.70 -45.32
N SER A 2 43.34 -16.42 -45.50
CA SER A 2 43.95 -15.29 -46.22
C SER A 2 43.52 -13.90 -45.72
N ASN A 3 44.53 -13.21 -45.20
CA ASN A 3 44.63 -11.85 -44.68
C ASN A 3 44.39 -10.73 -45.72
N SER A 4 44.41 -9.49 -45.18
CA SER A 4 44.78 -8.20 -45.80
C SER A 4 43.59 -7.35 -46.29
N HIS A 5 43.33 -6.22 -45.63
CA HIS A 5 43.92 -4.87 -45.81
C HIS A 5 43.28 -4.07 -46.96
N HIS A 6 42.98 -2.80 -46.67
CA HIS A 6 43.23 -1.56 -47.43
C HIS A 6 42.10 -0.56 -47.10
N ALA A 7 42.34 0.52 -46.36
CA ALA A 7 43.10 1.74 -46.69
C ALA A 7 42.31 2.72 -47.58
N GLY A 8 42.26 3.99 -47.13
CA GLY A 8 41.70 5.15 -47.84
C GLY A 8 41.40 6.28 -46.84
N ALA A 9 42.43 6.97 -46.32
CA ALA A 9 42.97 8.26 -46.82
C ALA A 9 42.04 9.45 -46.46
N CYS A 10 42.33 10.24 -45.42
CA CYS A 10 43.35 11.30 -45.30
C CYS A 10 42.98 12.60 -46.03
N SER A 11 42.71 13.66 -45.27
CA SER A 11 43.04 15.03 -45.68
C SER A 11 43.29 15.92 -44.46
N THR A 12 44.56 16.29 -44.32
CA THR A 12 45.17 17.61 -44.05
C THR A 12 44.39 18.62 -43.16
N ALA A 13 44.99 19.40 -42.25
CA ALA A 13 46.34 19.96 -42.21
C ALA A 13 46.68 20.51 -40.80
N ARG A 14 47.94 20.31 -40.42
CA ARG A 14 48.90 21.24 -39.80
C ARG A 14 48.58 22.00 -38.51
N CYS A 15 49.49 21.74 -37.56
CA CYS A 15 49.83 22.49 -36.36
C CYS A 15 50.09 23.99 -36.56
N SER A 16 49.73 24.77 -35.55
CA SER A 16 50.36 26.05 -35.19
C SER A 16 49.98 26.36 -33.73
N LEU A 17 50.89 26.04 -32.79
CA LEU A 17 51.66 26.99 -31.98
C LEU A 17 50.90 27.64 -30.81
N ALA A 18 51.40 27.31 -29.63
CA ALA A 18 51.01 27.77 -28.30
C ALA A 18 51.10 29.29 -28.10
N LYS A 19 50.19 29.82 -27.27
CA LYS A 19 50.39 30.98 -26.37
C LYS A 19 49.18 31.14 -25.41
N PRO A 20 49.34 31.89 -24.30
CA PRO A 20 49.55 31.33 -22.96
C PRO A 20 48.28 31.26 -22.10
N VAL A 21 48.34 30.43 -21.07
CA VAL A 21 47.40 30.41 -19.94
C VAL A 21 47.38 31.78 -19.27
N ARG A 22 46.21 32.42 -19.26
CA ARG A 22 45.91 33.50 -18.32
C ARG A 22 45.02 32.94 -17.22
N CYS A 23 45.57 32.88 -16.01
CA CYS A 23 44.81 32.79 -14.78
C CYS A 23 44.20 34.17 -14.54
N ASP A 24 42.94 34.36 -14.92
CA ASP A 24 42.18 35.53 -14.46
C ASP A 24 41.30 35.12 -13.29
N ALA A 25 41.47 35.90 -12.23
CA ALA A 25 40.96 35.71 -10.90
C ALA A 25 39.42 35.65 -10.85
N VAL A 26 38.95 34.78 -9.96
CA VAL A 26 37.57 34.69 -9.49
C VAL A 26 37.08 36.07 -9.05
N GLN A 27 36.18 36.66 -9.84
CA GLN A 27 35.42 37.83 -9.42
C GLN A 27 34.08 37.36 -8.81
N PRO A 28 33.76 37.73 -7.56
CA PRO A 28 32.53 37.32 -6.93
C PRO A 28 31.35 38.09 -7.54
N LEU A 29 30.44 37.37 -8.21
CA LEU A 29 29.13 37.88 -8.63
C LEU A 29 28.33 38.28 -7.37
N ARG A 30 28.48 39.53 -6.93
CA ARG A 30 27.71 40.17 -5.85
C ARG A 30 26.26 40.50 -6.25
N GLY A 31 25.73 39.89 -7.33
CA GLY A 31 24.39 40.17 -7.87
C GLY A 31 23.39 39.03 -7.70
N LEU A 32 23.80 37.85 -7.22
CA LEU A 32 22.95 36.66 -7.17
C LEU A 32 22.45 36.32 -5.75
N TRP A 33 22.28 37.32 -4.89
CA TRP A 33 21.68 37.14 -3.56
C TRP A 33 20.29 37.78 -3.42
N LEU A 34 19.86 38.58 -4.39
CA LEU A 34 18.58 39.32 -4.32
C LEU A 34 17.40 38.59 -4.98
N VAL A 35 17.64 37.47 -5.68
CA VAL A 35 16.58 36.68 -6.34
C VAL A 35 16.06 35.52 -5.45
N ILE A 36 16.83 35.09 -4.43
CA ILE A 36 16.47 33.95 -3.58
C ILE A 36 15.53 34.35 -2.41
N VAL A 37 15.39 35.64 -2.09
CA VAL A 37 14.53 36.11 -0.97
C VAL A 37 13.05 36.27 -1.38
N MET A 38 12.71 36.22 -2.67
CA MET A 38 11.36 36.51 -3.16
C MET A 38 10.53 35.27 -3.54
N SER A 39 10.90 34.07 -3.07
CA SER A 39 10.15 32.81 -3.31
C SER A 39 9.44 32.24 -2.09
N LEU A 40 9.36 32.97 -0.97
CA LEU A 40 8.66 32.52 0.24
C LEU A 40 7.24 33.12 0.43
N VAL A 41 6.70 33.82 -0.57
CA VAL A 41 5.27 34.23 -0.60
C VAL A 41 4.58 33.58 -1.79
N SER A 42 4.50 32.26 -1.75
CA SER A 42 3.48 31.49 -2.47
C SER A 42 3.14 30.25 -1.65
N CYS A 43 2.84 30.48 -0.37
CA CYS A 43 1.91 29.65 0.39
C CYS A 43 0.60 30.44 0.39
N GLY A 44 -0.11 30.42 -0.74
CA GLY A 44 -1.56 30.51 -0.68
C GLY A 44 -2.02 29.09 -0.43
N GLU A 45 -2.53 28.82 0.77
CA GLU A 45 -3.31 27.62 1.02
C GLU A 45 -4.45 27.57 0.01
N ALA A 46 -4.23 26.85 -1.08
CA ALA A 46 -5.31 26.06 -1.64
C ALA A 46 -5.58 24.99 -0.59
N GLU A 47 -6.34 25.36 0.44
CA GLU A 47 -7.16 24.39 1.15
C GLU A 47 -7.97 23.71 0.05
N THR A 48 -7.49 22.55 -0.37
CA THR A 48 -8.40 21.53 -0.85
C THR A 48 -9.24 21.23 0.37
N ASN A 49 -10.31 22.02 0.51
CA ASN A 49 -11.44 21.69 1.34
C ASN A 49 -11.99 20.42 0.70
N ILE A 50 -11.37 19.29 1.04
CA ILE A 50 -12.04 18.00 1.04
C ILE A 50 -13.10 18.19 2.12
N LYS A 51 -14.17 18.88 1.74
CA LYS A 51 -15.43 18.80 2.43
C LYS A 51 -15.69 17.30 2.49
N PRO A 52 -15.84 16.70 3.68
CA PRO A 52 -16.45 15.39 3.75
C PRO A 52 -17.71 15.53 2.92
N ASP A 53 -17.84 14.71 1.87
CA ASP A 53 -19.00 14.79 1.01
C ASP A 53 -20.21 14.73 1.94
N ALA A 54 -21.01 15.79 1.88
CA ALA A 54 -22.12 16.01 2.78
C ALA A 54 -23.27 15.10 2.33
N ASP A 55 -23.05 13.79 2.40
CA ASP A 55 -24.08 12.77 2.43
C ASP A 55 -24.55 12.53 3.88
N ALA A 56 -23.96 13.27 4.84
CA ALA A 56 -24.30 13.22 6.26
C ALA A 56 -25.67 13.82 6.61
N ASP A 57 -26.38 14.45 5.67
CA ASP A 57 -27.66 15.16 5.91
C ASP A 57 -28.86 14.57 5.17
N ALA A 58 -28.68 13.55 4.32
CA ALA A 58 -29.80 12.79 3.79
C ALA A 58 -30.23 11.72 4.82
N PRO A 59 -31.54 11.53 5.06
CA PRO A 59 -31.99 10.47 5.95
C PRO A 59 -31.51 9.11 5.41
N ILE A 60 -30.70 8.42 6.21
CA ILE A 60 -30.17 7.09 5.88
C ILE A 60 -31.35 6.12 5.75
N SER A 61 -31.45 5.43 4.61
CA SER A 61 -32.47 4.39 4.43
C SER A 61 -32.22 3.21 5.35
N ALA A 62 -33.27 2.45 5.69
CA ALA A 62 -33.11 1.24 6.49
C ALA A 62 -32.15 0.23 5.84
N GLU A 63 -32.15 0.14 4.51
CA GLU A 63 -31.27 -0.76 3.78
C GLU A 63 -29.80 -0.30 3.82
N GLN A 64 -29.56 1.00 3.76
CA GLN A 64 -28.22 1.55 3.92
C GLN A 64 -27.69 1.30 5.34
N ALA A 65 -28.50 1.52 6.38
CA ALA A 65 -28.12 1.20 7.75
C ALA A 65 -27.76 -0.30 7.91
N ARG A 66 -28.58 -1.18 7.32
CA ARG A 66 -28.33 -2.64 7.32
C ARG A 66 -27.01 -3.01 6.64
N LEU A 67 -26.65 -2.34 5.54
CA LEU A 67 -25.37 -2.55 4.87
C LEU A 67 -24.18 -2.08 5.74
N GLU A 68 -24.31 -0.91 6.38
CA GLU A 68 -23.26 -0.40 7.28
C GLU A 68 -23.04 -1.29 8.50
N ASP A 69 -24.13 -1.76 9.13
CA ASP A 69 -24.07 -2.68 10.27
C ASP A 69 -23.36 -3.98 9.87
N PHE A 70 -23.66 -4.49 8.68
CA PHE A 70 -23.00 -5.67 8.14
C PHE A 70 -21.49 -5.45 7.90
N PHE A 71 -21.10 -4.29 7.36
CA PHE A 71 -19.68 -3.97 7.19
C PHE A 71 -18.94 -3.85 8.53
N ALA A 72 -19.56 -3.23 9.53
CA ALA A 72 -18.98 -3.13 10.86
C ALA A 72 -18.78 -4.53 11.48
N ALA A 73 -19.80 -5.38 11.44
CA ALA A 73 -19.72 -6.75 11.97
C ALA A 73 -18.67 -7.61 11.23
N THR A 74 -18.64 -7.52 9.90
CA THR A 74 -17.64 -8.20 9.05
C THR A 74 -16.22 -7.76 9.41
N TRP A 75 -16.02 -6.45 9.62
CA TRP A 75 -14.73 -5.90 9.99
C TRP A 75 -14.25 -6.40 11.36
N GLU A 76 -15.13 -6.41 12.35
CA GLU A 76 -14.83 -6.95 13.69
C GLU A 76 -14.50 -8.45 13.63
N GLU A 77 -15.26 -9.23 12.86
CA GLU A 77 -14.98 -10.65 12.62
C GLU A 77 -13.60 -10.84 11.98
N ASP A 78 -13.26 -10.06 10.96
CA ASP A 78 -11.96 -10.16 10.29
C ASP A 78 -10.80 -9.77 11.22
N LEU A 79 -10.95 -8.74 12.05
CA LEU A 79 -9.93 -8.39 13.05
C LEU A 79 -9.71 -9.52 14.06
N ALA A 80 -10.79 -10.16 14.53
CA ALA A 80 -10.71 -11.27 15.46
C ALA A 80 -10.06 -12.51 14.84
N ARG A 81 -10.35 -12.80 13.57
CA ARG A 81 -9.80 -13.95 12.84
C ARG A 81 -8.34 -13.78 12.42
N PHE A 82 -7.84 -12.55 12.33
CA PHE A 82 -6.47 -12.25 11.90
C PHE A 82 -5.72 -11.38 12.92
N PRO A 83 -5.41 -11.89 14.13
CA PRO A 83 -4.83 -11.10 15.23
C PRO A 83 -3.46 -10.46 14.88
N ALA A 84 -2.59 -11.18 14.17
CA ALA A 84 -1.30 -10.64 13.74
C ALA A 84 -1.48 -9.54 12.68
N SER A 85 -2.51 -9.63 11.83
CA SER A 85 -2.86 -8.54 10.90
C SER A 85 -3.48 -7.35 11.63
N ALA A 86 -4.36 -7.59 12.60
CA ALA A 86 -5.00 -6.57 13.41
C ALA A 86 -3.98 -5.73 14.20
N SER A 87 -2.88 -6.36 14.63
CA SER A 87 -1.75 -5.68 15.27
C SER A 87 -1.17 -4.56 14.39
N TYR A 88 -1.06 -4.75 13.07
CA TYR A 88 -0.59 -3.70 12.15
C TYR A 88 -1.53 -2.48 12.08
N LEU A 89 -2.79 -2.65 12.50
CA LEU A 89 -3.78 -1.59 12.61
C LEU A 89 -3.80 -0.94 14.00
N GLY A 90 -2.88 -1.33 14.89
CA GLY A 90 -2.80 -0.81 16.26
C GLY A 90 -3.78 -1.45 17.25
N VAL A 91 -4.50 -2.51 16.84
CA VAL A 91 -5.35 -3.29 17.75
C VAL A 91 -4.47 -4.03 18.75
N LYS A 92 -4.76 -3.87 20.04
CA LYS A 92 -3.97 -4.44 21.14
C LYS A 92 -4.48 -5.78 21.66
N ASP A 93 -5.64 -6.21 21.19
CA ASP A 93 -6.23 -7.48 21.57
C ASP A 93 -5.50 -8.63 20.85
N GLN A 94 -5.22 -9.72 21.56
CA GLN A 94 -4.65 -10.96 21.01
C GLN A 94 -3.28 -10.80 20.29
N GLN A 95 -2.46 -9.81 20.69
CA GLN A 95 -1.14 -9.57 20.09
C GLN A 95 -0.13 -10.71 20.30
N ASP A 96 -0.46 -11.68 21.16
CA ASP A 96 0.28 -12.91 21.42
C ASP A 96 -0.07 -14.05 20.43
N GLN A 97 -0.99 -13.84 19.49
CA GLN A 97 -1.46 -14.87 18.55
C GLN A 97 -1.03 -14.61 17.10
N TRP A 98 -0.67 -15.70 16.40
CA TRP A 98 -0.43 -15.69 14.96
C TRP A 98 -1.72 -15.92 14.16
N ASN A 99 -1.78 -15.40 12.93
CA ASN A 99 -2.85 -15.76 12.01
C ASN A 99 -2.77 -17.25 11.65
N ASP A 100 -3.90 -17.96 11.71
CA ASP A 100 -3.96 -19.36 11.29
C ASP A 100 -3.78 -19.48 9.77
N VAL A 101 -2.87 -20.36 9.36
CA VAL A 101 -2.53 -20.65 7.96
C VAL A 101 -3.00 -22.05 7.52
N SER A 102 -3.70 -22.78 8.39
CA SER A 102 -4.19 -24.13 8.16
C SER A 102 -5.13 -24.20 6.95
N GLU A 103 -5.18 -25.37 6.30
CA GLU A 103 -6.12 -25.59 5.20
C GLU A 103 -7.58 -25.48 5.67
N SER A 104 -7.88 -25.98 6.87
CA SER A 104 -9.21 -25.86 7.48
C SER A 104 -9.65 -24.41 7.63
N PHE A 105 -8.78 -23.54 8.14
CA PHE A 105 -9.09 -22.12 8.31
C PHE A 105 -9.29 -21.42 6.96
N GLN A 106 -8.50 -21.78 5.94
CA GLN A 106 -8.69 -21.26 4.59
C GLN A 106 -10.02 -21.71 3.97
N LEU A 107 -10.40 -22.97 4.16
CA LEU A 107 -11.70 -23.49 3.68
C LEU A 107 -12.89 -22.85 4.39
N GLU A 108 -12.79 -22.66 5.71
CA GLU A 108 -13.76 -21.92 6.50
C GLU A 108 -13.88 -20.46 6.01
N SER A 109 -12.75 -19.79 5.74
CA SER A 109 -12.74 -18.43 5.19
C SER A 109 -13.49 -18.33 3.86
N LEU A 110 -13.37 -19.36 3.00
CA LEU A 110 -14.12 -19.42 1.74
C LEU A 110 -15.62 -19.60 1.99
N GLU A 111 -16.01 -20.34 3.01
CA GLU A 111 -17.42 -20.49 3.37
C GLU A 111 -18.00 -19.19 3.91
N ILE A 112 -17.29 -18.51 4.81
CA ILE A 112 -17.64 -17.16 5.27
C ILE A 112 -17.78 -16.20 4.08
N THR A 113 -16.87 -16.27 3.10
CA THR A 113 -16.94 -15.45 1.87
C THR A 113 -18.22 -15.74 1.07
N ARG A 114 -18.66 -17.00 0.96
CA ARG A 114 -19.93 -17.36 0.31
C ARG A 114 -21.14 -16.80 1.05
N GLN A 115 -21.13 -16.89 2.39
CA GLN A 115 -22.22 -16.37 3.22
C GLN A 115 -22.32 -14.84 3.10
N ARG A 116 -21.18 -14.15 3.11
CA ARG A 116 -21.09 -12.70 2.89
C ARG A 116 -21.62 -12.32 1.51
N LEU A 117 -21.28 -13.08 0.46
CA LEU A 117 -21.81 -12.82 -0.89
C LEU A 117 -23.32 -13.04 -0.96
N ALA A 118 -23.82 -14.11 -0.34
CA ALA A 118 -25.25 -14.37 -0.24
C ALA A 118 -25.99 -13.25 0.50
N PHE A 119 -25.41 -12.70 1.57
CA PHE A 119 -25.96 -11.52 2.25
C PHE A 119 -26.00 -10.30 1.32
N MET A 120 -24.92 -10.03 0.59
CA MET A 120 -24.83 -8.90 -0.35
C MET A 120 -25.91 -9.00 -1.44
N ASP A 121 -26.27 -10.20 -1.90
CA ASP A 121 -27.34 -10.39 -2.89
C ASP A 121 -28.75 -10.07 -2.32
N THR A 122 -28.89 -9.91 -1.00
CA THR A 122 -30.16 -9.49 -0.36
C THR A 122 -30.32 -7.99 -0.20
N ILE A 123 -29.28 -7.19 -0.49
CA ILE A 123 -29.30 -5.74 -0.29
C ILE A 123 -29.97 -5.05 -1.49
N ASP A 124 -30.98 -4.23 -1.23
CA ASP A 124 -31.61 -3.40 -2.26
C ASP A 124 -30.77 -2.15 -2.57
N THR A 125 -29.98 -2.24 -3.66
CA THR A 125 -29.09 -1.15 -4.08
C THR A 125 -29.81 0.13 -4.48
N THR A 126 -31.12 0.09 -4.77
CA THR A 126 -31.88 1.30 -5.14
C THR A 126 -32.11 2.25 -3.97
N GLN A 127 -31.96 1.74 -2.75
CA GLN A 127 -32.08 2.50 -1.50
C GLN A 127 -30.73 2.97 -0.94
N LEU A 128 -29.63 2.77 -1.67
CA LEU A 128 -28.30 3.20 -1.27
C LEU A 128 -27.95 4.56 -1.88
N SER A 129 -27.19 5.37 -1.14
CA SER A 129 -26.56 6.55 -1.73
C SER A 129 -25.53 6.16 -2.82
N PRO A 130 -25.11 7.09 -3.70
CA PRO A 130 -24.12 6.79 -4.73
C PRO A 130 -22.80 6.22 -4.17
N ASP A 131 -22.33 6.77 -3.04
CA ASP A 131 -21.09 6.33 -2.38
C ASP A 131 -21.24 4.94 -1.76
N ARG A 132 -22.39 4.65 -1.16
CA ARG A 132 -22.68 3.32 -0.61
C ARG A 132 -22.91 2.28 -1.69
N THR A 133 -23.47 2.68 -2.84
CA THR A 133 -23.54 1.82 -4.03
C THR A 133 -22.15 1.48 -4.57
N LEU A 134 -21.20 2.41 -4.54
CA LEU A 134 -19.81 2.11 -4.90
C LEU A 134 -19.19 1.11 -3.91
N SER A 135 -19.31 1.37 -2.61
CA SER A 135 -18.80 0.48 -1.55
C SER A 135 -19.37 -0.93 -1.67
N TYR A 136 -20.68 -1.05 -1.88
CA TYR A 136 -21.38 -2.30 -2.17
C TYR A 136 -20.74 -3.05 -3.34
N ARG A 137 -20.55 -2.38 -4.48
CA ARG A 137 -19.98 -3.00 -5.69
C ARG A 137 -18.53 -3.46 -5.48
N LEU A 138 -17.72 -2.65 -4.80
CA LEU A 138 -16.32 -2.98 -4.53
C LEU A 138 -16.20 -4.20 -3.62
N TYR A 139 -16.98 -4.24 -2.53
CA TYR A 139 -16.98 -5.36 -1.61
C TYR A 139 -17.48 -6.65 -2.29
N ARG A 140 -18.61 -6.57 -3.02
CA ARG A 140 -19.13 -7.71 -3.79
C ARG A 140 -18.10 -8.24 -4.80
N LEU A 141 -17.42 -7.35 -5.52
CA LEU A 141 -16.35 -7.70 -6.47
C LEU A 141 -15.18 -8.41 -5.79
N ASP A 142 -14.79 -7.98 -4.59
CA ASP A 142 -13.72 -8.63 -3.83
C ASP A 142 -14.09 -10.06 -3.41
N LEU A 143 -15.32 -10.26 -2.92
CA LEU A 143 -15.84 -11.58 -2.58
C LEU A 143 -15.86 -12.51 -3.80
N GLU A 144 -16.39 -12.05 -4.94
CA GLU A 144 -16.45 -12.82 -6.19
C GLU A 144 -15.05 -13.21 -6.68
N ARG A 145 -14.10 -12.28 -6.62
CA ARG A 145 -12.70 -12.54 -7.00
C ARG A 145 -12.03 -13.55 -6.06
N THR A 146 -12.30 -13.46 -4.76
CA THR A 146 -11.81 -14.40 -3.77
C THR A 146 -12.33 -15.81 -4.07
N LEU A 147 -13.62 -15.96 -4.33
CA LEU A 147 -14.23 -17.25 -4.68
C LEU A 147 -13.73 -17.78 -6.02
N ALA A 148 -13.60 -16.95 -7.05
CA ALA A 148 -13.04 -17.35 -8.34
C ALA A 148 -11.58 -17.80 -8.24
N GLY A 149 -10.81 -17.18 -7.35
CA GLY A 149 -9.42 -17.54 -7.07
C GLY A 149 -9.25 -18.84 -6.26
N ALA A 150 -10.31 -19.34 -5.60
CA ALA A 150 -10.24 -20.48 -4.69
C ALA A 150 -9.73 -21.78 -5.35
N ALA A 151 -10.01 -21.97 -6.65
CA ALA A 151 -9.50 -23.10 -7.43
C ALA A 151 -7.97 -23.06 -7.59
N PHE A 152 -7.39 -21.86 -7.51
CA PHE A 152 -5.96 -21.62 -7.73
C PHE A 152 -5.18 -21.33 -6.44
N ARG A 153 -5.77 -21.53 -5.25
CA ARG A 153 -5.17 -21.16 -3.95
C ARG A 153 -3.76 -21.74 -3.69
N HIS A 154 -3.42 -22.88 -4.30
CA HIS A 154 -2.10 -23.51 -4.20
C HIS A 154 -1.12 -23.17 -5.34
N HIS A 155 -1.45 -22.20 -6.19
CA HIS A 155 -0.64 -21.84 -7.37
C HIS A 155 0.25 -20.60 -7.13
N ARG A 156 0.52 -20.27 -5.85
CA ARG A 156 1.42 -19.17 -5.46
C ARG A 156 2.63 -19.71 -4.72
N TYR A 157 3.79 -19.11 -4.95
CA TYR A 157 4.98 -19.36 -4.15
C TYR A 157 4.78 -18.81 -2.74
N VAL A 158 4.83 -19.70 -1.73
CA VAL A 158 4.69 -19.34 -0.31
C VAL A 158 5.84 -18.47 0.18
N ILE A 159 7.03 -18.68 -0.38
CA ILE A 159 8.24 -17.92 -0.10
C ILE A 159 8.76 -17.32 -1.40
N HIS A 160 9.08 -16.03 -1.37
CA HIS A 160 9.79 -15.35 -2.44
C HIS A 160 10.68 -14.24 -1.87
N GLN A 161 11.49 -13.59 -2.71
CA GLN A 161 12.55 -12.67 -2.30
C GLN A 161 12.10 -11.40 -1.55
N TYR A 162 10.80 -11.10 -1.55
CA TYR A 162 10.24 -9.90 -0.92
C TYR A 162 9.45 -10.20 0.35
N ARG A 163 8.78 -11.35 0.42
CA ARG A 163 7.85 -11.71 1.50
C ARG A 163 7.75 -13.22 1.68
N GLY A 164 7.33 -13.63 2.86
CA GLY A 164 6.95 -15.00 3.18
C GLY A 164 6.83 -15.21 4.68
N PRO A 165 6.48 -16.44 5.13
CA PRO A 165 6.36 -16.78 6.54
C PRO A 165 7.65 -16.59 7.34
N HIS A 166 8.81 -16.58 6.68
CA HIS A 166 10.11 -16.31 7.30
C HIS A 166 10.39 -14.82 7.56
N THR A 167 9.69 -13.89 6.89
CA THR A 167 9.88 -12.44 7.07
C THR A 167 8.77 -11.80 7.91
N SER A 168 7.53 -12.28 7.79
CA SER A 168 6.37 -11.59 8.39
C SER A 168 6.40 -11.55 9.92
N PRO A 169 6.68 -12.66 10.65
CA PRO A 169 6.76 -12.64 12.11
C PRO A 169 7.85 -11.69 12.62
N ILE A 170 9.02 -11.72 11.99
CA ILE A 170 10.14 -10.84 12.34
C ILE A 170 9.74 -9.37 12.11
N SER A 171 9.12 -9.07 10.97
CA SER A 171 8.65 -7.71 10.68
C SER A 171 7.58 -7.23 11.66
N LEU A 172 6.69 -8.11 12.12
CA LEU A 172 5.68 -7.76 13.11
C LEU A 172 6.35 -7.42 14.45
N LEU A 173 7.23 -8.30 14.93
CA LEU A 173 7.89 -8.15 16.22
C LEU A 173 8.79 -6.91 16.31
N VAL A 174 9.47 -6.56 15.21
CA VAL A 174 10.39 -5.41 15.20
C VAL A 174 9.64 -4.08 15.05
N ASN A 175 8.57 -4.04 14.26
CA ASN A 175 7.96 -2.75 13.84
C ASN A 175 6.62 -2.43 14.52
N VAL A 176 5.91 -3.43 15.03
CA VAL A 176 4.50 -3.28 15.46
C VAL A 176 4.29 -3.73 16.89
N HIS A 177 4.89 -4.84 17.29
CA HIS A 177 4.73 -5.38 18.63
C HIS A 177 5.47 -4.50 19.65
N THR A 178 4.74 -3.75 20.48
CA THR A 178 5.35 -2.92 21.53
C THR A 178 5.73 -3.76 22.75
N ILE A 179 6.81 -3.39 23.42
CA ILE A 179 7.25 -4.02 24.69
C ILE A 179 7.15 -2.94 25.77
N ASP A 180 5.99 -2.85 26.41
CA ASP A 180 5.68 -1.76 27.36
C ASP A 180 5.85 -2.16 28.84
N SER A 181 6.04 -3.45 29.16
CA SER A 181 6.21 -3.92 30.55
C SER A 181 7.04 -5.20 30.69
N GLU A 182 7.63 -5.42 31.87
CA GLU A 182 8.38 -6.64 32.24
C GLU A 182 7.54 -7.93 32.15
N ARG A 183 6.20 -7.80 32.11
CA ARG A 183 5.24 -8.93 32.02
C ARG A 183 5.10 -9.48 30.59
N THR A 184 5.86 -9.01 29.61
CA THR A 184 5.87 -9.63 28.28
C THR A 184 7.05 -10.60 28.17
N PRO A 185 6.96 -11.84 28.68
CA PRO A 185 8.06 -12.78 28.56
C PRO A 185 8.21 -13.18 27.08
N LEU A 186 9.40 -12.96 26.52
CA LEU A 186 9.77 -13.36 25.15
C LEU A 186 9.63 -14.87 24.87
N THR A 187 9.31 -15.67 25.89
CA THR A 187 9.18 -17.12 25.80
C THR A 187 7.87 -17.60 25.19
N THR A 188 6.82 -16.77 25.13
CA THR A 188 5.53 -17.16 24.52
C THR A 188 5.45 -16.90 23.02
N LEU A 189 6.48 -16.29 22.41
CA LEU A 189 6.46 -15.84 21.02
C LEU A 189 7.08 -16.83 20.02
N LEU A 190 7.55 -17.99 20.48
CA LEU A 190 8.32 -18.97 19.68
C LEU A 190 7.70 -20.38 19.63
N ASP A 191 6.54 -20.58 20.26
CA ASP A 191 5.75 -21.81 20.18
C ASP A 191 4.59 -21.64 19.18
#